data_AF-A0A416DUA8-F1
#
_entry.id   AF-A0A416DUA8-F1
#
_cell.length_a   1.000
_cell.length_b   1.000
_cell.length_c   1.000
_cell.angle_alpha   90.00
_cell.angle_beta   90.00
_cell.angle_gamma   90.00
#
_symmetry.space_group_name_H-M   'P 1'
#
loop_
_entity.id
_entity.type
_entity.pdbx_description
1 polymer ?
#
loop_
_entity_poly.entity_id
_entity_poly.type
_entity_poly.pdbx_seq_one_letter_code
_entity_poly.pdbx_strand_id
1 'polypeptide(L)'
;MFSLPFFHSSFLLCTFDISYYISIRIICQHILLKNILFFDIIHIYIIKRSIIMIELNVKSVLEKQGKSQYWLAKETGISPNNIGKICNGETKNIRLDTMDKICNALNCIPNDILFFQKDDTK
;
A
#
# COMPACT_ATOMS: atom_id res chain seq x y z
N MET A 1 -43.05 -46.34 39.91
CA MET A 1 -43.29 -45.25 40.88
C MET A 1 -41.90 -44.75 41.29
N PHE A 2 -41.57 -43.49 40.95
CA PHE A 2 -40.52 -42.56 41.45
C PHE A 2 -39.25 -43.16 42.13
N SER A 3 -37.99 -42.75 41.89
CA SER A 3 -37.42 -41.48 41.42
C SER A 3 -35.88 -41.63 41.26
N LEU A 4 -35.29 -40.98 40.25
CA LEU A 4 -33.84 -40.70 40.10
C LEU A 4 -33.37 -39.74 41.22
N PRO A 5 -32.05 -39.59 41.56
CA PRO A 5 -31.12 -38.94 40.61
C PRO A 5 -29.57 -39.06 40.79
N PHE A 6 -28.87 -38.43 39.82
CA PHE A 6 -27.54 -37.80 39.85
C PHE A 6 -26.26 -38.65 40.02
N PHE A 7 -25.48 -38.84 38.93
CA PHE A 7 -24.01 -38.67 38.86
C PHE A 7 -23.51 -38.97 37.42
N HIS A 8 -23.89 -38.14 36.44
CA HIS A 8 -23.31 -38.25 35.08
C HIS A 8 -23.24 -36.90 34.34
N SER A 9 -22.86 -35.82 35.03
CA SER A 9 -22.80 -34.48 34.44
C SER A 9 -21.45 -33.77 34.53
N SER A 10 -20.42 -34.39 35.12
CA SER A 10 -19.12 -33.71 35.31
C SER A 10 -18.11 -33.92 34.18
N PHE A 11 -18.32 -34.90 33.29
CA PHE A 11 -17.35 -35.22 32.21
C PHE A 11 -17.62 -34.45 30.90
N LEU A 12 -18.88 -34.11 30.62
CA LEU A 12 -19.31 -33.40 29.39
C LEU A 12 -19.10 -31.88 29.45
N LEU A 13 -19.06 -31.29 30.64
CA LEU A 13 -18.77 -29.86 30.84
C LEU A 13 -17.26 -29.56 30.69
N CYS A 14 -16.38 -30.51 31.01
CA CYS A 14 -14.94 -30.28 30.94
C CYS A 14 -14.40 -30.31 29.49
N THR A 15 -15.04 -31.07 28.60
CA THR A 15 -14.65 -31.14 27.17
C THR A 15 -15.14 -29.95 26.35
N PHE A 16 -16.21 -29.26 26.78
CA PHE A 16 -16.73 -28.06 26.11
C PHE A 16 -15.82 -26.84 26.34
N ASP A 17 -15.27 -26.69 27.56
CA ASP A 17 -14.32 -25.64 27.91
C ASP A 17 -12.97 -25.79 27.19
N ILE A 18 -12.44 -27.02 27.07
CA ILE A 18 -11.15 -27.26 26.40
C ILE A 18 -11.25 -27.01 24.89
N SER A 19 -12.31 -27.48 24.23
CA SER A 19 -12.51 -27.26 22.79
C SER A 19 -12.73 -25.78 22.45
N TYR A 20 -13.49 -25.06 23.27
CA TYR A 20 -13.69 -23.62 23.11
C TYR A 20 -12.42 -22.82 23.44
N TYR A 21 -11.67 -23.19 24.49
CA TYR A 21 -10.38 -22.57 24.84
C TYR A 21 -9.31 -22.80 23.76
N ILE A 22 -9.23 -24.00 23.17
CA ILE A 22 -8.34 -24.32 22.05
C ILE A 22 -8.77 -23.53 20.81
N SER A 23 -10.07 -23.42 20.53
CA SER A 23 -10.59 -22.64 19.39
C SER A 23 -10.27 -21.15 19.55
N ILE A 24 -10.46 -20.57 20.74
CA ILE A 24 -10.06 -19.19 21.04
C ILE A 24 -8.55 -19.04 20.93
N ARG A 25 -7.74 -19.97 21.46
CA ARG A 25 -6.27 -19.96 21.31
C ARG A 25 -5.83 -20.01 19.86
N ILE A 26 -6.43 -20.85 19.02
CA ILE A 26 -6.11 -20.98 17.59
C ILE A 26 -6.54 -19.72 16.84
N ILE A 27 -7.74 -19.18 17.09
CA ILE A 27 -8.21 -17.93 16.48
C ILE A 27 -7.35 -16.74 16.92
N CYS A 28 -7.03 -16.64 18.21
CA CYS A 28 -6.19 -15.59 18.77
C CYS A 28 -4.74 -15.72 18.27
N GLN A 29 -4.22 -16.93 18.11
CA GLN A 29 -2.91 -17.19 17.50
C GLN A 29 -2.91 -16.86 16.01
N HIS A 30 -3.97 -17.16 15.26
CA HIS A 30 -4.13 -16.72 13.87
C HIS A 30 -4.22 -15.20 13.74
N ILE A 31 -4.93 -14.52 14.66
CA ILE A 31 -5.05 -13.05 14.70
C ILE A 31 -3.71 -12.41 15.08
N LEU A 32 -3.00 -12.93 16.09
CA LEU A 32 -1.67 -12.47 16.50
C LEU A 32 -0.62 -12.72 15.40
N LEU A 33 -0.62 -13.89 14.76
CA LEU A 33 0.26 -14.20 13.62
C LEU A 33 -0.02 -13.30 12.41
N LYS A 34 -1.30 -13.03 12.09
CA LYS A 34 -1.67 -12.08 11.03
C LYS A 34 -1.23 -10.65 11.36
N ASN A 35 -1.38 -10.20 12.61
CA ASN A 35 -0.95 -8.87 13.03
C ASN A 35 0.58 -8.71 13.02
N ILE A 36 1.34 -9.74 13.42
CA ILE A 36 2.81 -9.73 13.35
C ILE A 36 3.26 -9.62 11.88
N LEU A 37 2.74 -10.47 10.99
CA LEU A 37 3.07 -10.42 9.56
C LEU A 37 2.63 -9.09 8.91
N PHE A 38 1.50 -8.52 9.35
CA PHE A 38 1.05 -7.21 8.87
C PHE A 38 2.00 -6.08 9.30
N PHE A 39 2.49 -6.12 10.54
CA PHE A 39 3.48 -5.15 11.04
C PHE A 39 4.80 -5.29 10.28
N ASP A 40 5.27 -6.51 10.02
CA ASP A 40 6.48 -6.76 9.23
C ASP A 40 6.34 -6.25 7.79
N ILE A 41 5.20 -6.48 7.12
CA ILE A 41 4.93 -5.97 5.77
C ILE A 41 4.89 -4.44 5.76
N ILE A 42 4.25 -3.82 6.75
CA ILE A 42 4.21 -2.37 6.90
C ILE A 42 5.62 -1.82 7.14
N HIS A 43 6.41 -2.46 8.01
CA HIS A 43 7.77 -2.02 8.32
C HIS A 43 8.68 -2.13 7.08
N ILE A 44 8.58 -3.23 6.32
CA ILE A 44 9.27 -3.39 5.03
C ILE A 44 8.81 -2.33 4.02
N TYR A 45 7.51 -2.02 3.95
CA TYR A 45 6.98 -0.98 3.06
C TYR A 45 7.49 0.41 3.44
N ILE A 46 7.54 0.73 4.74
CA ILE A 46 8.06 2.00 5.28
C ILE A 46 9.56 2.13 4.96
N ILE A 47 10.36 1.09 5.19
CA ILE A 47 11.79 1.11 4.87
C ILE A 47 12.01 1.26 3.37
N LYS A 48 11.26 0.53 2.53
CA LYS A 48 11.36 0.64 1.06
C LYS A 48 10.96 2.03 0.53
N ARG A 49 10.14 2.79 1.27
CA ARG A 49 9.76 4.15 0.92
C ARG A 49 10.87 5.17 1.28
N SER A 50 11.62 4.94 2.35
CA SER A 50 12.67 5.84 2.87
C SER A 50 14.04 5.72 2.17
N ILE A 51 14.12 5.10 0.98
CA ILE A 51 15.38 4.92 0.24
C ILE A 51 15.33 5.63 -1.13
N ILE A 52 14.16 6.13 -1.53
CA ILE A 52 13.99 6.74 -2.85
C ILE A 52 14.35 8.23 -2.75
N MET A 53 15.55 8.56 -3.21
CA MET A 53 16.09 9.92 -3.16
C MET A 53 15.70 10.78 -4.38
N ILE A 54 15.08 10.20 -5.42
CA ILE A 54 14.67 10.90 -6.64
C ILE A 54 13.17 10.67 -6.89
N GLU A 55 12.42 11.76 -7.05
CA GLU A 55 10.98 11.76 -7.30
C GLU A 55 10.63 12.51 -8.61
N LEU A 56 9.58 12.04 -9.30
CA LEU A 56 9.00 12.68 -10.48
C LEU A 56 7.80 13.55 -10.07
N ASN A 57 7.86 14.86 -10.30
CA ASN A 57 6.79 15.81 -9.99
C ASN A 57 6.27 16.53 -11.24
N VAL A 58 5.62 15.76 -12.12
CA VAL A 58 4.95 16.28 -13.33
C VAL A 58 3.72 17.12 -12.98
N LYS A 59 3.08 16.82 -11.84
CA LYS A 59 1.88 17.51 -11.37
C LYS A 59 2.11 19.02 -11.18
N SER A 60 3.23 19.40 -10.57
CA SER A 60 3.57 20.81 -10.37
C SER A 60 3.67 21.61 -11.68
N VAL A 61 4.21 21.01 -12.74
CA VAL A 61 4.34 21.65 -14.06
C VAL A 61 2.99 21.79 -14.74
N LEU A 62 2.13 20.77 -14.62
CA LEU A 62 0.75 20.82 -15.13
C LEU A 62 -0.06 21.94 -14.47
N GLU A 63 0.03 22.08 -13.14
CA GLU A 63 -0.65 23.13 -12.38
C GLU A 63 -0.17 24.51 -12.79
N LYS A 64 1.15 24.71 -12.93
CA LYS A 64 1.73 25.97 -13.42
C LYS A 64 1.23 26.36 -14.81
N GLN A 65 0.94 25.39 -15.67
CA GLN A 65 0.43 25.61 -17.02
C GLN A 65 -1.10 25.56 -17.14
N GLY A 66 -1.84 25.32 -16.04
CA GLY A 66 -3.29 25.19 -16.05
C GLY A 66 -3.82 24.00 -16.86
N LYS A 67 -3.00 22.95 -17.05
CA LYS A 67 -3.33 21.78 -17.86
C LYS A 67 -3.79 20.61 -16.99
N SER A 68 -4.72 19.80 -17.51
CA SER A 68 -5.21 18.62 -16.80
C SER A 68 -4.36 17.38 -17.09
N GLN A 69 -4.39 16.39 -16.19
CA GLN A 69 -3.77 15.08 -16.44
C GLN A 69 -4.34 14.39 -17.68
N TYR A 70 -5.65 14.56 -17.92
CA TYR A 70 -6.31 14.03 -19.11
C TYR A 70 -5.79 14.67 -20.41
N TRP A 71 -5.53 15.99 -20.38
CA TRP A 71 -4.90 16.68 -21.50
C TRP A 71 -3.52 16.08 -21.80
N LEU A 72 -2.70 15.84 -20.77
CA LEU A 72 -1.36 15.25 -20.96
C LEU A 72 -1.43 13.84 -21.53
N ALA A 73 -2.40 13.03 -21.10
CA ALA A 73 -2.62 11.70 -21.66
C ALA A 73 -2.96 11.73 -23.15
N LYS A 74 -3.78 12.71 -23.58
CA LYS A 74 -4.08 12.91 -25.00
C LYS A 74 -2.85 13.37 -25.78
N GLU A 75 -2.13 14.37 -25.28
CA GLU A 75 -1.00 14.97 -25.98
C GLU A 75 0.16 14.00 -26.15
N THR A 76 0.45 13.19 -25.12
CA THR A 76 1.56 12.24 -25.11
C THR A 76 1.23 10.88 -25.72
N GLY A 77 -0.06 10.58 -25.93
CA GLY A 77 -0.55 9.24 -26.30
C GLY A 77 -0.33 8.18 -25.22
N ILE A 78 0.00 8.57 -23.99
CA ILE A 78 0.17 7.65 -22.86
C ILE A 78 -1.19 7.39 -22.22
N SER A 79 -1.46 6.15 -21.83
CA SER A 79 -2.74 5.80 -21.19
C SER A 79 -3.01 6.70 -19.96
N PRO A 80 -4.26 7.16 -19.75
CA PRO A 80 -4.61 8.01 -18.60
C PRO A 80 -4.24 7.40 -17.25
N ASN A 81 -4.33 6.07 -17.12
CA ASN A 81 -3.93 5.35 -15.92
C ASN A 81 -2.43 5.52 -15.62
N ASN A 82 -1.58 5.41 -16.64
CA ASN A 82 -0.14 5.57 -16.48
C ASN A 82 0.24 7.04 -16.19
N ILE A 83 -0.41 8.00 -16.86
CA ILE A 83 -0.24 9.42 -16.51
C ILE A 83 -0.67 9.70 -15.06
N GLY A 84 -1.76 9.11 -14.60
CA GLY A 84 -2.20 9.22 -13.20
C GLY A 84 -1.11 8.74 -12.24
N LYS A 85 -0.54 7.56 -12.48
CA LYS A 85 0.57 7.01 -11.66
C LYS A 85 1.84 7.89 -11.69
N ILE A 86 2.15 8.51 -12.83
CA ILE A 86 3.28 9.43 -12.96
C ILE A 86 3.02 10.69 -12.15
N CYS A 87 1.84 11.30 -12.31
CA CYS A 87 1.47 12.52 -11.59
C CYS A 87 1.31 12.34 -10.08
N ASN A 88 0.99 11.13 -9.62
CA ASN A 88 0.87 10.78 -8.20
C ASN A 88 2.22 10.36 -7.57
N GLY A 89 3.32 10.31 -8.32
CA GLY A 89 4.62 9.84 -7.80
C GLY A 89 4.69 8.34 -7.52
N GLU A 90 3.70 7.56 -7.98
CA GLU A 90 3.67 6.10 -7.80
C GLU A 90 4.66 5.37 -8.72
N THR A 91 5.16 6.08 -9.73
CA THR A 91 6.07 5.56 -10.75
C THR A 91 7.52 5.64 -10.29
N LYS A 92 8.11 4.49 -9.96
CA LYS A 92 9.52 4.38 -9.54
C LYS A 92 10.52 4.35 -10.69
N ASN A 93 10.05 4.03 -11.89
CA ASN A 93 10.88 3.94 -13.08
C ASN A 93 10.10 4.50 -14.27
N ILE A 94 10.69 5.45 -14.97
CA ILE A 94 10.14 6.02 -16.20
C ILE A 94 11.08 5.70 -17.36
N ARG A 95 10.51 5.26 -18.48
CA ARG A 95 11.31 5.06 -19.69
C ARG A 95 11.69 6.40 -20.30
N LEU A 96 12.85 6.48 -20.92
CA LEU A 96 13.34 7.74 -21.52
C LEU A 96 12.42 8.25 -22.63
N ASP A 97 11.80 7.36 -23.42
CA ASP A 97 10.81 7.73 -24.44
C ASP A 97 9.55 8.36 -23.84
N THR A 98 9.09 7.84 -22.70
CA THR A 98 7.96 8.43 -21.95
C THR A 98 8.33 9.81 -21.43
N MET A 99 9.53 9.97 -20.89
CA MET A 99 10.01 11.25 -20.38
C MET A 99 10.17 12.29 -21.49
N ASP A 100 10.74 11.90 -22.64
CA ASP A 100 10.86 12.73 -23.83
C ASP A 100 9.48 13.24 -24.31
N LYS A 101 8.49 12.36 -24.42
CA LYS A 101 7.11 12.74 -24.77
C LYS A 101 6.51 13.75 -23.80
N ILE A 102 6.72 13.54 -22.50
CA ILE A 102 6.19 14.46 -21.47
C ILE A 102 6.89 15.81 -21.55
N CYS A 103 8.22 15.83 -21.66
CA CYS A 103 9.00 17.06 -21.80
C CYS A 103 8.62 17.84 -23.06
N ASN A 104 8.42 17.16 -24.20
CA ASN A 104 7.96 17.77 -25.44
C ASN A 104 6.54 18.33 -25.32
N ALA A 105 5.60 17.58 -24.72
CA ALA A 105 4.22 18.04 -24.54
C ALA A 105 4.11 19.25 -23.58
N LEU A 106 4.94 19.28 -22.53
CA LEU A 106 4.95 20.35 -21.54
C LEU A 106 5.93 21.47 -21.88
N ASN A 107 6.71 21.33 -22.95
CA ASN A 107 7.81 22.23 -23.32
C ASN A 107 8.71 22.55 -22.10
N CYS A 108 9.11 21.51 -21.38
CA CYS A 108 9.94 21.60 -20.18
C CYS A 108 11.22 20.78 -20.31
N ILE A 109 12.21 21.08 -19.46
CA ILE A 109 13.43 20.26 -19.38
C ILE A 109 13.27 19.15 -18.32
N PRO A 110 14.00 18.03 -18.41
CA PRO A 110 13.92 16.95 -17.43
C PRO A 110 14.18 17.41 -15.99
N ASN A 111 15.02 18.45 -15.82
CA ASN A 111 15.32 19.05 -14.52
C ASN A 111 14.10 19.74 -13.87
N ASP A 112 13.05 20.08 -14.64
CA ASP A 112 11.84 20.71 -14.11
C ASP A 112 10.88 19.70 -13.47
N ILE A 113 11.02 18.42 -13.81
CA ILE A 113 10.12 17.34 -13.37
C ILE A 113 10.82 16.34 -12.45
N LEU A 114 12.15 16.31 -12.40
CA LEU A 114 12.94 15.43 -11.53
C LEU A 114 13.43 16.19 -10.31
N PHE A 115 13.08 15.69 -9.11
CA PHE A 115 13.46 16.29 -7.85
C PHE A 115 14.27 15.31 -7.02
N PHE A 116 15.31 15.80 -6.37
CA PHE A 116 16.07 15.03 -5.40
C PHE A 116 15.57 15.38 -3.99
N GLN A 117 15.00 14.41 -3.29
CA GLN A 117 14.55 14.56 -1.91
C GLN A 117 15.59 13.93 -1.00
N LYS A 118 16.24 14.77 -0.20
CA LYS A 118 17.12 14.32 0.87
C LYS A 118 16.24 14.00 2.08
N ASP A 119 16.30 12.77 2.56
CA ASP A 119 15.73 12.44 3.87
C ASP A 119 16.58 13.15 4.92
N ASP A 120 16.17 14.36 5.29
CA ASP A 120 16.76 15.12 6.38
C ASP A 120 16.40 14.43 7.71
N THR A 121 17.04 13.29 7.96
CA THR A 121 17.13 12.72 9.30
C THR A 121 18.22 13.52 10.02
N LYS A 122 17.83 14.63 10.65
CA LYS A 122 18.65 15.35 11.62
C LYS A 122 18.31 14.90 13.03
#